data_AF-A0A0F9AS98-F1
#
_entry.id   AF-A0A0F9AS98-F1
#
_cell.length_a   1.000
_cell.length_b   1.000
_cell.length_c   1.000
_cell.angle_alpha   90.00
_cell.angle_beta   90.00
_cell.angle_gamma   90.00
#
_symmetry.space_group_name_H-M   'P 1'
#
loop_
_entity.id
_entity.type
_entity.pdbx_description
1 polymer ?
#
loop_
_entity_poly.entity_id
_entity_poly.type
_entity_poly.pdbx_seq_one_letter_code
_entity_poly.pdbx_strand_id
1 'polypeptide(L)' 'MRFGPVPVAQAEGAILAHSQATPSGRIRKGRALCADDIAALQA' A
#
# COMPACT_ATOMS: atom_id res chain seq x y z
N MET A 1 7.13 -19.51 -1.52
CA MET A 1 6.91 -18.17 -2.08
C MET A 1 5.51 -18.12 -2.68
N ARG A 2 4.65 -17.19 -2.26
CA ARG A 2 3.31 -17.00 -2.87
C ARG A 2 3.43 -15.85 -3.86
N PHE A 3 3.24 -16.15 -5.13
CA PHE A 3 3.18 -15.14 -6.19
C PHE A 3 1.73 -14.91 -6.56
N GLY A 4 1.37 -13.66 -6.82
CA GLY A 4 0.00 -13.26 -7.13
C GLY A 4 -0.30 -11.88 -6.56
N PRO A 5 -1.43 -11.27 -6.98
CA PRO A 5 -1.86 -9.99 -6.43
C PRO A 5 -2.12 -10.14 -4.92
N VAL A 6 -1.56 -9.20 -4.14
CA VAL A 6 -1.85 -9.09 -2.72
C VAL A 6 -3.04 -8.13 -2.58
N PRO A 7 -4.17 -8.55 -1.98
CA PRO A 7 -5.26 -7.63 -1.68
C PRO A 7 -4.75 -6.46 -0.83
N VAL A 8 -5.20 -5.24 -1.11
CA VAL A 8 -4.76 -4.04 -0.37
C VAL A 8 -4.99 -4.22 1.14
N ALA A 9 -6.10 -4.83 1.55
CA ALA A 9 -6.41 -5.12 2.95
C ALA A 9 -5.39 -6.05 3.66
N GLN A 10 -4.55 -6.77 2.90
CA GLN A 10 -3.53 -7.68 3.42
C GLN A 10 -2.10 -7.16 3.16
N ALA A 11 -1.97 -5.94 2.62
CA ALA A 11 -0.69 -5.37 2.23
C ALA A 11 0.02 -4.61 3.36
N GLU A 12 -0.53 -4.59 4.57
CA GLU A 12 0.14 -3.97 5.72
C GLU A 12 1.50 -4.66 5.98
N GLY A 13 2.53 -3.85 6.21
CA GLY A 13 3.93 -4.31 6.32
C GLY A 13 4.61 -4.62 4.99
N ALA A 14 3.87 -4.69 3.87
CA ALA A 14 4.47 -4.87 2.55
C ALA A 14 5.14 -3.57 2.06
N ILE A 15 6.18 -3.71 1.25
CA ILE A 15 6.85 -2.57 0.62
C ILE A 15 6.07 -2.13 -0.62
N LEU A 16 5.69 -0.85 -0.66
CA LEU A 16 4.98 -0.29 -1.80
C LEU A 16 5.91 -0.22 -3.03
N ALA A 17 5.56 -0.95 -4.09
CA ALA A 17 6.40 -1.03 -5.30
C ALA A 17 6.43 0.27 -6.12
N HIS A 18 5.29 0.96 -6.22
CA HIS A 18 5.14 2.18 -7.01
C HIS A 18 4.46 3.25 -6.18
N SER A 19 4.86 4.52 -6.36
CA SER A 19 4.22 5.61 -5.64
C SER A 19 2.75 5.68 -6.03
N GLN A 20 1.86 5.74 -5.05
CA GLN A 20 0.41 5.79 -5.24
C GLN A 20 -0.12 7.16 -4.82
N ALA A 21 -1.00 7.73 -5.62
CA ALA A 21 -1.79 8.88 -5.22
C ALA A 21 -2.98 8.38 -4.40
N THR A 22 -3.26 9.04 -3.29
CA THR A 22 -4.41 8.77 -2.42
C THR A 22 -5.18 10.08 -2.22
N PRO A 23 -6.45 10.03 -1.78
CA PRO A 23 -7.20 11.25 -1.47
C PRO A 23 -6.48 12.17 -0.46
N SER A 24 -5.71 11.56 0.45
CA SER A 24 -4.93 12.23 1.49
C SER A 24 -3.56 12.76 1.01
N GLY A 25 -3.14 12.45 -0.22
CA GLY A 25 -1.87 12.91 -0.78
C GLY A 25 -1.16 11.86 -1.64
N ARG A 26 0.14 11.65 -1.40
CA ARG A 26 0.95 10.69 -2.18
C ARG A 26 1.81 9.81 -1.28
N ILE A 27 1.62 8.50 -1.41
CA ILE A 27 2.49 7.50 -0.77
C ILE A 27 3.68 7.24 -1.69
N ARG A 28 4.90 7.48 -1.20
CA ARG A 28 6.13 7.22 -1.95
C ARG A 28 6.43 5.72 -1.99
N LYS A 29 6.90 5.21 -3.13
CA LYS A 29 7.41 3.82 -3.23
C LYS A 29 8.56 3.55 -2.24
N GLY A 30 8.76 2.28 -1.94
CA GLY A 30 9.90 1.79 -1.15
C GLY A 30 9.72 1.88 0.36
N ARG A 31 8.55 2.30 0.86
CA ARG A 31 8.22 2.23 2.29
C ARG A 31 7.27 1.08 2.60
N ALA A 32 7.35 0.58 3.82
CA ALA A 32 6.36 -0.35 4.37
C ALA A 32 5.03 0.37 4.57
N LEU A 33 3.94 -0.29 4.19
CA LEU A 33 2.57 0.21 4.37
C LEU A 33 2.15 0.01 5.84
N CYS A 34 1.57 1.05 6.46
CA CYS A 34 0.89 0.94 7.75
C CYS A 34 -0.64 0.94 7.57
N ALA A 35 -1.39 0.70 8.64
CA ALA A 35 -2.86 0.74 8.63
C ALA A 35 -3.46 2.00 7.97
N ASP A 36 -2.88 3.19 8.20
CA ASP A 36 -3.35 4.44 7.57
C ASP A 36 -3.14 4.44 6.05
N ASP A 37 -2.05 3.85 5.58
CA ASP A 37 -1.80 3.71 4.13
C ASP A 37 -2.80 2.76 3.49
N ILE A 38 -3.15 1.66 4.18
CA ILE A 38 -4.14 0.71 3.71
C ILE A 38 -5.50 1.39 3.59
N ALA A 39 -5.92 2.14 4.60
CA ALA A 39 -7.15 2.93 4.56
C ALA A 39 -7.14 3.94 3.40
N ALA A 40 -6.02 4.65 3.20
CA ALA A 40 -5.89 5.64 2.13
C ALA A 40 -5.86 5.01 0.72
N LEU A 41 -5.41 3.77 0.58
CA LEU A 41 -5.42 3.01 -0.68
C LEU A 41 -6.75 2.33 -0.98
N GLN A 42 -7.63 2.19 0.01
CA GLN A 42 -8.98 1.60 -0.15
C GLN A 42 -10.08 2.64 -0.41
N ALA A 43 -9.80 3.92 -0.13
CA ALA A 43 -10.71 5.05 -0.36
C ALA A 43 -10.76 5.45 -1.84
#